data_AF-A0A432J0D9-F1
#
_entry.id   AF-A0A432J0D9-F1
#
_cell.length_a   1.000
_cell.length_b   1.000
_cell.length_c   1.000
_cell.angle_alpha   90.00
_cell.angle_beta   90.00
_cell.angle_gamma   90.00
#
_symmetry.space_group_name_H-M   'P 1'
#
loop_
_entity.id
_entity.type
_entity.pdbx_description
1 polymer ?
#
loop_
_entity_poly.entity_id
_entity_poly.type
_entity_poly.pdbx_seq_one_letter_code
_entity_poly.pdbx_strand_id
1 'polypeptide(L)'
;PVQNGAPVRLVVPWKYGFKSIKSIVKIELVKEMPVSLWMAAAPNEYGFYANVNPEVNHPRWSQRTERRIGQRKRIETLMFNGYAEQVASLYADMDLRKNF
;
A
#
# COMPACT_ATOMS: atom_id res chain seq x y z
N PRO A 1 19.87 7.66 0.50
CA PRO A 1 20.63 6.87 1.50
C PRO A 1 20.30 5.38 1.44
N VAL A 2 21.23 4.50 1.87
CA VAL A 2 21.05 3.04 1.79
C VAL A 2 19.84 2.53 2.57
N GLN A 3 19.53 3.13 3.72
CA GLN A 3 18.34 2.81 4.53
C GLN A 3 17.02 3.04 3.78
N ASN A 4 17.02 3.92 2.78
CA ASN A 4 15.87 4.21 1.93
C ASN A 4 15.82 3.35 0.67
N GLY A 5 16.66 2.31 0.55
CA GLY A 5 16.61 1.36 -0.57
C GLY A 5 17.30 1.83 -1.84
N ALA A 6 18.42 2.54 -1.70
CA ALA A 6 19.29 2.86 -2.83
C ALA A 6 19.80 1.56 -3.54
N PRO A 7 20.22 1.62 -4.82
CA PRO A 7 20.25 2.81 -5.69
C PRO A 7 18.87 3.18 -6.26
N VAL A 8 17.98 2.21 -6.40
CA VAL A 8 16.66 2.41 -7.03
C VAL A 8 15.56 1.85 -6.13
N ARG A 9 14.52 2.66 -5.90
CA ARG A 9 13.35 2.32 -5.10
C ARG A 9 12.07 2.72 -5.85
N LEU A 10 11.06 1.85 -5.77
CA LEU A 10 9.71 2.18 -6.22
C LEU A 10 8.97 3.00 -5.16
N VAL A 11 8.15 3.96 -5.60
CA VAL A 11 7.21 4.68 -4.74
C VAL A 11 5.84 4.66 -5.40
N VAL A 12 4.83 4.19 -4.67
CA VAL A 12 3.41 4.21 -5.10
C VAL A 12 2.61 4.88 -3.99
N PRO A 13 2.33 6.20 -4.09
CA PRO A 13 1.96 7.00 -2.92
C PRO A 13 0.56 6.72 -2.37
N TRP A 14 -0.34 6.14 -3.16
CA TRP A 14 -1.71 5.79 -2.73
C TRP A 14 -1.83 4.38 -2.12
N LYS A 15 -0.72 3.64 -2.02
CA LYS A 15 -0.66 2.28 -1.49
C LYS A 15 0.13 2.24 -0.18
N TYR A 16 -0.11 1.20 0.62
CA TYR A 16 0.69 0.96 1.81
C TYR A 16 2.17 0.73 1.45
N GLY A 17 3.06 1.18 2.35
CA GLY A 17 4.50 1.29 2.07
C GLY A 17 5.20 -0.01 1.67
N PHE A 18 4.64 -1.18 1.99
CA PHE A 18 5.19 -2.47 1.61
C PHE A 18 5.10 -2.78 0.11
N LYS A 19 4.26 -2.07 -0.65
CA LYS A 19 4.24 -2.16 -2.13
C LYS A 19 5.38 -1.38 -2.79
N SER A 20 6.04 -0.50 -2.05
CA SER A 20 7.17 0.29 -2.51
C SER A 20 8.47 -0.46 -2.22
N ILE A 21 8.86 -1.38 -3.11
CA ILE A 21 10.04 -2.24 -2.98
C ILE A 21 11.36 -1.42 -2.96
N LYS A 22 12.34 -1.86 -2.17
CA LYS A 22 13.68 -1.25 -2.03
C LYS A 22 14.70 -1.96 -2.91
N SER A 23 15.74 -1.24 -3.33
CA SER A 23 16.95 -1.81 -3.95
C SER A 23 16.63 -2.73 -5.13
N ILE A 24 15.88 -2.20 -6.09
CA ILE A 24 15.39 -2.97 -7.25
C ILE A 24 16.58 -3.37 -8.13
N VAL A 25 16.69 -4.67 -8.41
CA VAL A 25 17.71 -5.24 -9.30
C VAL A 25 17.12 -5.84 -10.59
N LYS A 26 15.81 -6.11 -10.60
CA LYS A 26 15.12 -6.74 -11.73
C LYS A 26 13.67 -6.25 -11.81
N ILE A 27 13.18 -6.03 -13.02
CA ILE A 27 11.77 -5.76 -13.34
C ILE A 27 11.38 -6.71 -14.46
N GLU A 28 10.32 -7.48 -14.25
CA GLU A 28 9.79 -8.43 -15.24
C GLU A 28 8.33 -8.12 -15.52
N LEU A 29 7.95 -8.16 -16.80
CA LEU A 29 6.56 -8.13 -17.22
C LEU A 29 6.07 -9.57 -17.34
N VAL A 30 5.07 -9.91 -16.54
CA VAL A 30 4.51 -11.26 -16.46
C VAL A 30 3.03 -11.22 -16.83
N LYS A 31 2.53 -12.31 -17.41
CA LYS A 31 1.12 -12.44 -17.82
C LYS A 31 0.19 -12.60 -16.62
N GLU A 32 0.62 -13.36 -15.62
CA GLU A 32 -0.16 -13.71 -14.44
C GLU A 32 0.24 -12.85 -13.23
N MET A 33 -0.71 -12.58 -12.34
CA MET A 33 -0.48 -11.77 -11.14
C MET A 33 0.52 -12.48 -10.20
N PRO A 34 1.68 -11.87 -9.88
CA PRO A 34 2.66 -12.50 -9.02
C PRO A 34 2.25 -12.41 -7.55
N VAL A 35 2.71 -13.37 -6.74
CA VAL A 35 2.59 -13.34 -5.29
C VAL A 35 3.64 -12.38 -4.71
N SER A 36 3.21 -11.39 -3.94
CA SER A 36 4.14 -10.48 -3.26
C SER A 36 4.61 -11.02 -1.91
N LEU A 37 5.76 -10.55 -1.42
CA LEU A 37 6.39 -11.02 -0.17
C LEU A 37 5.42 -11.03 1.02
N TRP A 38 4.70 -9.93 1.24
CA TRP A 38 3.77 -9.81 2.37
C TRP A 38 2.51 -10.66 2.22
N MET A 39 2.04 -10.88 0.98
CA MET A 39 0.95 -11.84 0.72
C MET A 39 1.39 -13.26 1.06
N ALA A 40 2.61 -13.65 0.70
CA ALA A 40 3.13 -14.98 1.05
C ALA A 40 3.33 -15.15 2.56
N ALA A 41 3.80 -14.09 3.24
CA ALA A 41 4.09 -14.14 4.67
C ALA A 41 2.84 -14.12 5.57
N ALA A 42 1.81 -13.35 5.20
CA ALA A 42 0.57 -13.25 5.96
C ALA A 42 -0.61 -12.93 5.02
N PRO A 43 -1.12 -13.93 4.27
CA PRO A 43 -2.14 -13.73 3.23
C PRO A 43 -3.48 -13.22 3.76
N ASN A 44 -3.76 -13.43 5.05
CA ASN A 44 -4.94 -12.93 5.75
C ASN A 44 -4.82 -11.46 6.18
N GLU A 45 -3.64 -10.85 6.05
CA GLU A 45 -3.36 -9.48 6.51
C GLU A 45 -2.99 -8.52 5.38
N TYR A 46 -2.37 -9.04 4.30
CA TYR A 46 -1.85 -8.21 3.22
C TYR A 46 -2.27 -8.76 1.86
N GLY A 47 -3.11 -8.03 1.16
CA GLY A 47 -3.51 -8.34 -0.21
C GLY A 47 -2.61 -7.74 -1.28
N PHE A 48 -2.98 -8.01 -2.53
CA PHE A 48 -2.18 -7.61 -3.68
C PHE A 48 -2.23 -6.11 -3.93
N TYR A 49 -3.43 -5.50 -3.90
CA TYR A 49 -3.60 -4.11 -4.30
C TYR A 49 -3.17 -3.14 -3.22
N ALA A 50 -3.49 -3.41 -1.95
CA ALA A 50 -3.01 -2.64 -0.79
C ALA A 50 -3.17 -1.12 -0.94
N ASN A 51 -4.31 -0.69 -1.49
CA ASN A 51 -4.70 0.71 -1.54
C ASN A 51 -4.92 1.22 -0.11
N VAL A 52 -4.43 2.42 0.21
CA VAL A 52 -4.70 3.02 1.52
C VAL A 52 -6.20 3.30 1.62
N ASN A 53 -6.86 2.64 2.56
CA ASN A 53 -8.31 2.73 2.73
C ASN A 53 -8.66 2.79 4.24
N PRO A 54 -9.15 3.93 4.76
CA PRO A 54 -9.49 4.08 6.18
C PRO A 54 -10.72 3.25 6.60
N GLU A 55 -11.56 2.82 5.65
CA GLU A 55 -12.78 2.04 5.91
C GLU A 55 -12.51 0.54 6.08
N VAL A 56 -11.30 0.09 5.71
CA VAL A 56 -10.89 -1.31 5.80
C VAL A 56 -9.79 -1.45 6.84
N ASN A 57 -10.12 -2.10 7.95
CA ASN A 57 -9.17 -2.31 9.03
C ASN A 57 -8.20 -3.44 8.70
N HIS A 58 -6.99 -3.33 9.23
CA HIS A 58 -6.08 -4.48 9.32
C HIS A 58 -6.63 -5.45 10.39
N PRO A 59 -6.43 -6.78 10.28
CA PRO A 59 -6.98 -7.74 11.25
C PRO A 59 -6.62 -7.46 12.71
N ARG A 60 -5.50 -6.76 12.94
CA ARG A 60 -4.96 -6.47 14.27
C ARG A 60 -5.12 -5.01 14.73
N TRP A 61 -5.51 -4.08 13.86
CA TRP A 61 -5.66 -2.67 14.22
C TRP A 61 -6.52 -1.88 13.22
N SER A 62 -7.07 -0.75 13.65
CA SER A 62 -7.81 0.13 12.76
C SER A 62 -6.90 0.97 11.87
N GLN A 63 -7.29 1.12 10.60
CA GLN A 63 -6.62 1.98 9.61
C GLN A 63 -7.25 3.37 9.49
N ARG A 64 -8.25 3.70 10.32
CA ARG A 64 -8.98 4.98 10.26
C ARG A 64 -8.11 6.20 10.59
N THR A 65 -7.08 6.00 11.40
CA THR A 65 -6.19 7.08 11.84
C THR A 65 -4.74 6.65 11.75
N GLU A 66 -3.84 7.60 11.60
CA GLU A 66 -2.41 7.38 11.50
C GLU A 66 -1.62 8.36 12.38
N ARG A 67 -0.34 8.02 12.60
CA ARG A 67 0.61 8.89 13.28
C ARG A 67 1.60 9.44 12.25
N ARG A 68 1.44 10.70 11.88
CA ARG A 68 2.42 11.40 11.05
C ARG A 68 3.73 11.58 11.82
N ILE A 69 4.83 11.04 11.27
CA ILE A 69 6.14 11.13 11.91
C ILE A 69 6.54 12.60 12.05
N GLY A 70 7.02 12.97 13.24
CA GLY A 70 7.27 14.37 13.62
C GLY A 70 6.10 15.09 14.28
N GLN A 71 4.91 14.48 14.35
CA GLN A 71 3.74 15.02 15.04
C GLN A 71 3.35 14.17 16.26
N ARG A 72 2.82 14.83 17.30
CA ARG A 72 2.41 14.16 18.55
C ARG A 72 0.99 13.59 18.49
N LYS A 73 0.07 14.24 17.79
CA LYS A 73 -1.33 13.81 17.66
C LYS A 73 -1.50 12.85 16.50
N ARG A 74 -2.51 11.97 16.58
CA ARG A 74 -2.98 11.17 15.45
C ARG A 74 -3.84 12.05 14.54
N ILE A 75 -3.87 11.71 13.26
CA ILE A 75 -4.71 12.34 12.23
C ILE A 75 -5.56 11.27 11.54
N GLU A 76 -6.62 11.68 10.87
CA GLU A 76 -7.42 10.77 10.05
C GLU A 76 -6.64 10.36 8.80
N THR A 77 -6.72 9.06 8.46
CA THR A 77 -6.13 8.54 7.24
C THR A 77 -7.04 8.86 6.06
N LEU A 78 -6.45 9.40 4.99
CA LEU A 78 -7.20 9.76 3.78
C LEU A 78 -7.35 8.55 2.86
N MET A 79 -8.50 8.46 2.17
CA MET A 79 -8.70 7.49 1.10
C MET A 79 -7.65 7.67 0.00
N PHE A 80 -7.07 6.57 -0.49
CA PHE A 80 -5.96 6.57 -1.43
C PHE A 80 -4.78 7.45 -0.98
N ASN A 81 -4.61 7.63 0.33
CA ASN A 81 -3.61 8.52 0.92
C ASN A 81 -3.69 9.97 0.40
N GLY A 82 -4.90 10.44 0.06
CA GLY A 82 -5.14 11.78 -0.47
C GLY A 82 -5.04 11.91 -1.99
N TYR A 83 -4.84 10.80 -2.72
CA TYR A 83 -4.73 10.78 -4.18
C TYR A 83 -5.99 10.29 -4.90
N ALA A 84 -7.16 10.37 -4.23
CA ALA A 84 -8.39 9.77 -4.74
C ALA A 84 -8.77 10.31 -6.14
N GLU A 85 -8.67 11.62 -6.36
CA GLU A 85 -8.99 12.25 -7.65
C GLU A 85 -8.12 11.72 -8.81
N GLN A 86 -6.89 11.31 -8.52
CA GLN A 86 -5.93 10.86 -9.53
C GLN A 86 -6.03 9.36 -9.82
N VAL A 87 -6.44 8.54 -8.84
CA VAL A 87 -6.33 7.08 -8.96
C VAL A 87 -7.63 6.31 -8.80
N ALA A 88 -8.72 6.94 -8.34
CA ALA A 88 -9.97 6.23 -8.10
C ALA A 88 -10.52 5.57 -9.37
N SER A 89 -10.36 6.21 -10.53
CA SER A 89 -10.81 5.68 -11.83
C SER A 89 -10.16 4.35 -12.20
N LEU A 90 -8.95 4.06 -11.72
CA LEU A 90 -8.26 2.78 -11.95
C LEU A 90 -8.92 1.60 -11.23
N TYR A 91 -9.83 1.88 -10.27
CA TYR A 91 -10.42 0.90 -9.38
C TYR A 91 -11.95 0.96 -9.34
N ALA A 92 -12.60 1.71 -10.24
CA ALA A 92 -14.04 2.01 -10.17
C ALA A 92 -14.93 0.76 -10.11
N ASP A 93 -14.55 -0.31 -10.81
CA ASP A 93 -15.33 -1.56 -10.89
C ASP A 93 -14.84 -2.64 -9.90
N MET A 94 -13.97 -2.28 -8.97
CA MET A 94 -13.38 -3.23 -8.03
C MET A 94 -14.01 -3.16 -6.64
N ASP A 95 -14.22 -4.33 -6.03
CA ASP A 95 -14.49 -4.41 -4.59
C ASP A 95 -13.19 -4.16 -3.81
N LEU A 96 -13.02 -2.92 -3.35
CA LEU A 96 -11.87 -2.47 -2.57
C LEU A 96 -11.79 -3.12 -1.19
N ARG A 97 -12.86 -3.79 -0.72
CA ARG A 97 -12.89 -4.54 0.55
C ARG A 97 -12.52 -6.00 0.39
N LYS A 98 -12.37 -6.53 -0.81
CA LYS A 98 -11.92 -7.92 -1.03
C LYS A 98 -10.44 -8.04 -1.40
N ASN A 99 -9.80 -6.89 -1.64
CA ASN A 99 -8.50 -6.80 -2.30
C ASN A 99 -7.49 -5.93 -1.52
N PHE A 100 -7.74 -5.70 -0.22
CA PHE A 100 -6.92 -4.87 0.67
C PHE A 100 -5.59 -5.55 1.04
#